data_AF-A0A1B6GGJ8-F1
#
_entry.id   AF-A0A1B6GGJ8-F1
#
_cell.length_a   1.000
_cell.length_b   1.000
_cell.length_c   1.000
_cell.angle_alpha   90.00
_cell.angle_beta   90.00
_cell.angle_gamma   90.00
#
_symmetry.space_group_name_H-M   'P 1'
#
loop_
_entity.id
_entity.type
_entity.pdbx_description
1 polymer ?
#
loop_
_entity_poly.entity_id
_entity_poly.type
_entity_poly.pdbx_seq_one_letter_code
_entity_poly.pdbx_strand_id
1 'polypeptide(L)'
;YTQINKNGVGCWNSFTHADDFSPETNFLVASDNETMIFPNDLKVDRDSNLWLLTDKLPTHIYKKLDFGEINYRIFSGPVKDIVKGTVCEVKVTDKAVPTQSAKEVSENTSEQTTTSTEKS
;
A
#
# COMPACT_ATOMS: atom_id res chain seq x y z
N TYR A 1 7.45 15.02 -8.16
CA TYR A 1 7.65 13.97 -7.15
C TYR A 1 9.10 13.53 -7.15
N THR A 2 9.82 13.79 -6.07
CA THR A 2 11.21 13.31 -5.86
C THR A 2 11.50 13.32 -4.35
N GLN A 3 10.97 12.38 -3.59
CA GLN A 3 11.11 12.39 -2.12
C GLN A 3 12.57 12.21 -1.68
N ILE A 4 13.40 11.61 -2.53
CA ILE A 4 14.85 11.54 -2.35
C ILE A 4 15.50 12.93 -2.22
N ASN A 5 15.00 13.93 -2.95
CA ASN A 5 15.48 15.32 -2.84
C ASN A 5 14.96 16.03 -1.59
N LYS A 6 14.03 15.40 -0.87
CA LYS A 6 13.44 15.89 0.38
C LYS A 6 13.94 15.09 1.58
N ASN A 7 14.92 14.20 1.42
CA ASN A 7 15.42 13.34 2.49
C ASN A 7 14.27 12.61 3.20
N GLY A 8 13.34 12.03 2.43
CA GLY A 8 12.08 11.58 3.01
C GLY A 8 11.36 10.48 2.26
N VAL A 9 10.33 9.94 2.92
CA VAL A 9 9.45 8.89 2.41
C VAL A 9 8.06 9.49 2.20
N GLY A 10 7.52 9.28 1.02
CA GLY A 10 6.15 9.65 0.68
C GLY A 10 5.22 8.44 0.70
N CYS A 11 3.93 8.69 0.81
CA CYS A 11 2.88 7.69 0.62
C CYS A 11 1.89 8.18 -0.43
N TRP A 12 1.22 7.19 -1.04
CA TRP A 12 0.05 7.36 -1.90
C TRP A 12 -0.83 6.12 -1.71
N ASN A 13 -2.13 6.31 -1.62
CA ASN A 13 -3.08 5.20 -1.50
C ASN A 13 -3.72 4.93 -2.86
N SER A 14 -3.23 3.89 -3.53
CA SER A 14 -3.68 3.48 -4.87
C SER A 14 -5.08 2.86 -4.90
N PHE A 15 -5.68 2.55 -3.75
CA PHE A 15 -7.06 2.05 -3.69
C PHE A 15 -8.07 3.21 -3.64
N THR A 16 -7.80 4.21 -2.79
CA THR A 16 -8.68 5.37 -2.63
C THR A 16 -8.47 6.42 -3.73
N HIS A 17 -7.25 6.52 -4.27
CA HIS A 17 -6.86 7.53 -5.26
C HIS A 17 -6.30 6.92 -6.54
N ALA A 18 -6.86 5.80 -7.00
CA ALA A 18 -6.34 5.00 -8.13
C ALA A 18 -6.03 5.81 -9.39
N ASP A 19 -6.88 6.79 -9.73
CA ASP A 19 -6.77 7.61 -10.95
C ASP A 19 -6.22 9.02 -10.69
N ASP A 20 -5.80 9.33 -9.46
CA ASP A 20 -5.34 10.65 -9.06
C ASP A 20 -4.01 10.57 -8.29
N PHE A 21 -2.91 10.73 -9.02
CA PHE A 21 -1.57 10.88 -8.44
C PHE A 21 -1.15 12.36 -8.44
N SER A 22 -1.69 13.13 -7.51
CA SER A 22 -1.50 14.59 -7.38
C SER A 22 -0.93 14.98 -6.00
N PRO A 23 -0.35 16.18 -5.86
CA PRO A 23 0.16 16.67 -4.59
C PRO A 23 -0.87 16.59 -3.45
N GLU A 24 -2.16 16.65 -3.78
CA GLU A 24 -3.29 16.56 -2.87
C GLU A 24 -3.58 15.12 -2.40
N THR A 25 -3.27 14.10 -3.20
CA THR A 25 -3.48 12.68 -2.88
C THR A 25 -2.22 11.96 -2.38
N ASN A 26 -1.11 12.68 -2.29
CA ASN A 26 0.16 12.21 -1.77
C ASN A 26 0.51 12.91 -0.46
N PHE A 27 1.28 12.25 0.40
CA PHE A 27 1.76 12.86 1.64
C PHE A 27 3.20 12.47 1.94
N LEU A 28 3.96 13.37 2.58
CA LEU A 28 5.32 13.11 3.05
C LEU A 28 5.25 12.60 4.50
N VAL A 29 5.35 11.29 4.70
CA VAL A 29 5.13 10.66 6.02
C VAL A 29 6.32 10.85 6.96
N ALA A 30 7.53 10.98 6.42
CA ALA A 30 8.75 11.21 7.18
C ALA A 30 9.77 11.95 6.32
N SER A 31 10.50 12.87 6.93
CA SER A 31 11.61 13.58 6.31
C SER A 31 12.53 14.11 7.39
N ASP A 32 13.83 13.94 7.19
CA ASP A 32 14.83 14.46 8.12
C ASP A 32 16.17 14.69 7.41
N ASN A 33 16.72 15.89 7.54
CA ASN A 33 17.90 16.31 6.79
C ASN A 33 19.22 15.76 7.33
N GLU A 34 19.23 15.11 8.49
CA GLU A 34 20.46 14.56 9.10
C GLU A 34 20.47 13.03 9.07
N THR A 35 19.31 12.44 9.30
CA THR A 35 19.14 11.00 9.49
C THR A 35 18.57 10.30 8.26
N MET A 36 18.00 11.04 7.30
CA MET A 36 17.39 10.48 6.08
C MET A 36 17.97 11.07 4.77
N ILE A 37 19.24 11.52 4.80
CA ILE A 37 19.97 12.15 3.66
C ILE A 37 19.87 11.36 2.35
N PHE A 38 19.80 10.03 2.43
CA PHE A 38 19.55 9.19 1.26
C PHE A 38 18.74 7.95 1.66
N PRO A 39 17.42 7.94 1.46
CA PRO A 39 16.58 6.75 1.63
C PRO A 39 16.91 5.72 0.53
N ASN A 40 17.88 4.85 0.80
CA ASN A 40 18.49 3.96 -0.17
C ASN A 40 17.58 2.78 -0.54
N ASP A 41 16.94 2.16 0.46
CA ASP A 41 16.05 1.02 0.26
C ASP A 41 14.83 1.12 1.19
N LEU A 42 13.68 0.67 0.70
CA LEU A 42 12.42 0.65 1.44
C LEU A 42 11.68 -0.65 1.12
N LYS A 43 11.30 -1.37 2.17
CA LYS A 43 10.55 -2.63 2.06
C LYS A 43 9.41 -2.69 3.06
N VAL A 44 8.36 -3.42 2.70
CA VAL A 44 7.28 -3.77 3.61
C VAL A 44 7.28 -5.29 3.77
N ASP A 45 7.32 -5.76 5.02
CA ASP A 45 7.32 -7.20 5.32
C ASP A 45 5.89 -7.78 5.35
N ARG A 46 5.79 -9.09 5.62
CA ARG A 46 4.50 -9.81 5.68
C ARG A 46 3.62 -9.37 6.85
N ASP A 47 4.23 -8.84 7.91
CA ASP A 47 3.53 -8.33 9.10
C ASP A 47 3.13 -6.86 8.94
N SER A 48 3.31 -6.30 7.73
CA SER A 48 3.02 -4.90 7.39
C SER A 48 3.85 -3.90 8.17
N ASN A 49 5.09 -4.25 8.51
CA ASN A 49 6.08 -3.26 8.95
C ASN A 49 6.87 -2.73 7.76
N LEU A 50 7.04 -1.42 7.74
CA LEU A 50 7.95 -0.74 6.84
C LEU A 50 9.36 -0.83 7.42
N TRP A 51 10.34 -1.10 6.56
CA TRP A 51 11.75 -1.08 6.83
C TRP A 51 12.40 -0.09 5.88
N LEU A 52 13.11 0.88 6.42
CA LEU A 52 13.80 1.90 5.65
C LEU A 52 15.29 1.88 5.99
N LEU A 53 16.12 1.71 4.97
CA LEU A 53 17.55 1.93 5.04
C LEU A 53 17.85 3.34 4.56
N THR A 54 18.52 4.14 5.39
CA THR A 54 19.08 5.42 4.98
C THR A 54 20.60 5.41 5.11
N ASP A 55 21.26 6.14 4.24
CA ASP A 55 22.71 6.30 4.28
C ASP A 55 23.16 7.68 3.79
N LYS A 56 24.48 7.83 3.65
CA LYS A 56 25.12 9.02 3.07
C LYS A 56 25.75 8.69 1.71
N LEU A 57 25.09 7.91 0.86
CA LEU A 57 25.62 7.51 -0.46
C LEU A 57 26.08 8.70 -1.32
N PRO A 58 25.35 9.83 -1.41
CA PRO A 58 25.85 11.00 -2.13
C PRO A 58 27.19 11.50 -1.58
N THR A 59 27.36 11.51 -0.25
CA THR A 59 28.65 11.84 0.37
C THR A 59 29.72 10.82 0.01
N HIS A 60 29.42 9.52 0.07
CA HIS A 60 30.36 8.45 -0.24
C HIS A 60 30.89 8.50 -1.69
N ILE A 61 30.04 8.90 -2.65
CA ILE A 61 30.41 9.01 -4.07
C ILE A 61 31.38 10.17 -4.31
N TYR A 62 31.19 11.30 -3.63
CA TYR A 62 31.95 12.53 -3.90
C TYR A 62 33.03 12.86 -2.86
N LYS A 63 33.01 12.22 -1.68
CA LYS A 63 33.89 12.46 -0.53
C LYS A 63 34.10 11.18 0.27
N LYS A 64 35.03 11.21 1.23
CA LYS A 64 35.15 10.14 2.23
C LYS A 64 34.06 10.30 3.28
N LEU A 65 33.52 9.18 3.74
CA LEU A 65 32.63 9.14 4.91
C LEU A 65 33.44 9.46 6.18
N ASP A 66 32.81 10.16 7.12
CA ASP A 66 33.35 10.35 8.46
C ASP A 66 32.98 9.15 9.33
N PHE A 67 33.97 8.37 9.75
CA PHE A 67 33.76 7.20 10.60
C PHE A 67 33.47 7.55 12.07
N GLY A 68 33.61 8.82 12.47
CA GLY A 68 33.16 9.33 13.76
C GLY A 68 31.65 9.56 13.84
N GLU A 69 30.95 9.51 12.70
CA GLU A 69 29.51 9.76 12.61
C GLU A 69 28.70 8.51 12.26
N ILE A 70 27.39 8.56 12.51
CA ILE A 70 26.44 7.54 12.05
C ILE A 70 26.15 7.76 10.56
N ASN A 71 26.67 6.85 9.73
CA ASN A 71 26.55 6.91 8.26
C ASN A 71 25.41 6.09 7.67
N TYR A 72 24.90 5.11 8.42
CA TYR A 72 23.83 4.20 7.99
C TYR A 72 22.81 4.08 9.12
N ARG A 73 21.51 4.06 8.79
CA ARG A 73 20.43 3.87 9.75
C ARG A 73 19.37 2.95 9.17
N ILE A 74 18.75 2.17 10.06
CA ILE A 74 17.57 1.36 9.73
C ILE A 74 16.44 1.86 10.61
N PHE A 75 15.36 2.30 9.98
CA PHE A 75 14.10 2.63 10.65
C PHE A 75 13.08 1.54 10.37
N SER A 76 12.21 1.27 11.35
CA SER A 76 11.08 0.39 11.13
C SER A 76 9.85 0.80 11.94
N GLY A 77 8.68 0.40 11.46
CA GLY A 77 7.43 0.59 12.16
C GLY A 77 6.23 0.06 11.38
N PRO A 78 5.08 -0.15 12.05
CA PRO A 78 3.87 -0.61 11.38
C PRO A 78 3.39 0.41 10.34
N VAL A 79 3.13 -0.02 9.11
CA VAL A 79 2.67 0.87 8.02
C VAL A 79 1.41 1.62 8.42
N LYS A 80 0.46 0.94 9.09
CA LYS A 80 -0.79 1.53 9.59
C LYS A 80 -0.57 2.76 10.48
N ASP A 81 0.50 2.75 11.27
CA ASP A 81 0.79 3.81 12.22
C ASP A 81 1.53 4.96 11.51
N ILE A 82 2.40 4.62 10.55
CA ILE A 82 3.14 5.59 9.72
C ILE A 82 2.20 6.44 8.85
N VAL A 83 1.16 5.84 8.26
CA VAL A 83 0.21 6.57 7.39
C VAL A 83 -0.99 7.17 8.13
N LYS A 84 -1.09 6.97 9.45
CA LYS A 84 -2.23 7.40 10.25
C LYS A 84 -2.42 8.91 10.18
N GLY A 85 -3.66 9.36 9.98
CA GLY A 85 -4.03 10.78 9.87
C GLY A 85 -3.63 11.43 8.55
N THR A 86 -3.07 10.68 7.59
CA THR A 86 -2.68 11.18 6.27
C THR A 86 -3.74 10.83 5.23
N VAL A 87 -3.63 11.42 4.03
CA VAL A 87 -4.47 11.05 2.87
C VAL A 87 -4.25 9.60 2.42
N CYS A 88 -3.20 8.94 2.91
CA CYS A 88 -2.89 7.56 2.59
C CYS A 88 -3.48 6.55 3.59
N GLU A 89 -4.12 7.00 4.66
CA GLU A 89 -4.70 6.11 5.68
C GLU A 89 -5.81 5.24 5.08
N VAL A 90 -5.75 3.93 5.33
CA VAL A 90 -6.80 2.98 4.92
C VAL A 90 -7.93 3.04 5.94
N LYS A 91 -9.09 3.58 5.56
CA LYS A 91 -10.27 3.60 6.42
C LYS A 91 -11.02 2.28 6.28
N VAL A 92 -11.55 1.76 7.39
CA VAL A 92 -12.22 0.45 7.44
C VAL A 92 -13.43 0.37 6.49
N THR A 93 -14.01 1.51 6.12
CA THR A 93 -15.09 1.62 5.12
C THR A 93 -14.65 1.31 3.69
N ASP A 94 -13.35 1.33 3.41
CA ASP A 94 -12.78 1.22 2.05
C ASP A 94 -12.40 -0.24 1.72
N LYS A 95 -12.59 -1.17 2.67
CA LYS A 95 -12.56 -2.60 2.37
C LYS A 95 -13.87 -2.95 1.66
N ALA A 96 -13.84 -2.91 0.33
CA ALA A 96 -14.87 -3.49 -0.51
C ALA A 96 -15.20 -4.91 0.00
N VAL A 97 -16.40 -5.07 0.54
CA VAL A 97 -17.01 -6.38 0.78
C VAL A 97 -17.07 -7.09 -0.58
N PRO A 98 -16.63 -8.35 -0.72
CA PRO A 98 -16.86 -9.09 -1.94
C PRO A 98 -18.37 -9.35 -2.05
N THR A 99 -19.07 -8.55 -2.85
CA THR A 99 -20.45 -8.81 -3.22
C THR A 99 -20.50 -10.12 -3.98
N GLN A 100 -20.98 -11.19 -3.34
CA GLN A 100 -21.42 -12.39 -4.04
C GLN A 100 -22.60 -11.97 -4.94
N SER A 101 -22.44 -12.09 -6.25
CA SER A 101 -23.53 -11.91 -7.22
C SER A 101 -24.71 -12.81 -6.86
N ALA A 102 -25.86 -12.20 -6.56
CA ALA A 102 -27.14 -12.86 -6.63
C ALA A 102 -27.39 -13.31 -8.07
N LYS A 103 -27.42 -14.62 -8.32
CA LYS A 103 -28.06 -15.19 -9.50
C LYS A 103 -29.52 -15.44 -9.14
N GLU A 104 -30.40 -14.66 -9.73
CA GLU A 104 -31.82 -14.98 -9.85
C GLU A 104 -32.01 -15.73 -11.18
N VAL A 105 -32.33 -17.02 -11.11
CA VAL A 105 -33.00 -17.73 -12.20
C VAL A 105 -34.09 -18.57 -11.57
N SER A 106 -35.31 -18.14 -11.85
CA SER A 106 -36.58 -18.83 -11.63
C SER A 106 -36.72 -20.06 -12.52
N GLU A 107 -37.25 -21.16 -11.97
CA GLU A 107 -38.01 -22.25 -12.62
C GLU A 107 -38.22 -23.32 -11.54
N ASN A 108 -39.35 -24.00 -11.31
CA ASN A 108 -40.71 -23.98 -11.84
C ASN A 108 -41.58 -24.74 -10.81
N THR A 109 -42.83 -24.33 -10.60
CA THR A 109 -43.85 -25.20 -9.98
C THR A 109 -44.89 -25.54 -11.04
N SER A 110 -44.93 -26.81 -11.44
CA SER A 110 -46.15 -27.47 -11.90
C SER A 110 -45.91 -28.99 -11.99
N GLU A 111 -46.32 -29.68 -10.93
CA GLU A 111 -46.75 -31.07 -11.05
C GLU A 111 -48.03 -31.10 -11.88
N GLN A 112 -48.04 -31.89 -12.96
CA GLN A 112 -49.27 -32.51 -13.44
C GLN A 112 -48.98 -33.85 -14.13
N THR A 113 -49.54 -34.88 -13.52
CA THR A 113 -49.64 -36.28 -13.93
C THR A 113 -50.50 -36.46 -15.19
N THR A 114 -50.08 -37.29 -16.15
CA THR A 114 -50.95 -38.22 -16.91
C THR A 114 -50.14 -39.23 -17.75
N THR A 115 -50.02 -40.45 -17.23
CA THR A 115 -50.41 -41.78 -17.79
C THR A 115 -50.24 -42.14 -19.29
N SER A 116 -49.60 -43.31 -19.51
CA SER A 116 -49.74 -44.33 -20.60
C SER A 116 -49.21 -43.96 -22.01
N THR A 117 -48.52 -44.81 -22.81
CA THR A 117 -48.63 -46.26 -23.07
C THR A 117 -47.39 -46.80 -23.83
N GLU A 118 -47.15 -48.11 -23.73
CA GLU A 118 -46.21 -49.02 -24.42
C GLU A 118 -46.12 -48.97 -25.98
N LYS A 119 -45.05 -49.63 -26.47
CA LYS A 119 -44.88 -50.36 -27.78
C LYS A 119 -44.42 -49.49 -28.95
N SER A 120 -43.45 -49.86 -29.79
CA SER A 120 -42.91 -51.14 -30.26
C SER A 120 -41.45 -51.00 -30.70
#